data_AF-A0A6H2C2K6-F1
#
_entry.id   AF-A0A6H2C2K6-F1
#
_cell.length_a   1.000
_cell.length_b   1.000
_cell.length_c   1.000
_cell.angle_alpha   90.00
_cell.angle_beta   90.00
_cell.angle_gamma   90.00
#
_symmetry.space_group_name_H-M   'P 1'
#
loop_
_entity.id
_entity.type
_entity.pdbx_description
1 polymer ?
#
loop_
_entity_poly.entity_id
_entity_poly.type
_entity_poly.pdbx_seq_one_letter_code
_entity_poly.pdbx_strand_id
1 'polypeptide(L)'
;MALEFCSWTYLDGRIVPTELARLPVDNHALNFGTAAFEAFRLYSTANGSKILGLDLHLNRLRLSMLSLGLSPVEPETIIKALWQAVSANNLEKGYIRLLVYPNGNCLGLDPSPFPSAALVMAWRSDSSGFLPPLTLGISHIRRPEAGSTLARGKISGFYAVEAAADRNAKKLGFDGNLMLNPDGTICEMTGANIFIVKNSVLYTPILPQSIDGVTRRLVIDFANQLSIPVKEVPLPLGDLMVADEVFVSGTYHEIRPVSAVGGQVMGGQFPGPVTQLLQERFQKMLNNPGDEMASRWLTGTVLEKSTPKSDPEKVYQIRSAQLADVPAVLAGIGSLLAELKGIPEFQLPAEATAICQRVIEGKYPGAIFIANPEGDNDSILGLITLTVQEAIHVAGQFVLIQELWVHPDHRSQNIGENLIQAVETYAHEQGISRLEVCLPTHEFPRFSNTHHFYQKSGFEDFGPRMRKLLGSSITI
;
A
#
# COMPACT_ATOMS: atom_id res chain seq x y z
N MET A 1 8.47 -25.03 -6.41
CA MET A 1 7.86 -23.97 -7.24
C MET A 1 8.69 -22.71 -7.03
N ALA A 2 9.33 -22.20 -8.08
CA ALA A 2 10.15 -21.01 -7.99
C ALA A 2 9.24 -19.78 -7.96
N LEU A 3 9.33 -18.97 -6.90
CA LEU A 3 8.80 -17.61 -6.95
C LEU A 3 9.75 -16.81 -7.85
N GLU A 4 9.24 -16.27 -8.96
CA GLU A 4 10.03 -15.42 -9.84
C GLU A 4 9.96 -13.98 -9.34
N PHE A 5 11.11 -13.38 -9.03
CA PHE A 5 11.18 -12.03 -8.50
C PHE A 5 10.84 -11.02 -9.60
N CYS A 6 9.96 -10.06 -9.32
CA CYS A 6 9.52 -9.09 -10.32
C CYS A 6 10.55 -7.98 -10.61
N SER A 7 10.50 -7.39 -11.80
CA SER A 7 11.50 -6.42 -12.28
C SER A 7 11.51 -5.07 -11.54
N TRP A 8 10.39 -4.69 -10.92
CA TRP A 8 10.24 -3.40 -10.26
C TRP A 8 9.93 -3.56 -8.77
N THR A 9 10.53 -2.69 -7.97
CA THR A 9 10.35 -2.64 -6.51
C THR A 9 9.96 -1.22 -6.10
N TYR A 10 8.97 -1.08 -5.22
CA TYR A 10 8.70 0.20 -4.58
C TYR A 10 9.69 0.39 -3.42
N LEU A 11 10.40 1.51 -3.40
CA LEU A 11 11.34 1.88 -2.36
C LEU A 11 11.12 3.34 -1.99
N ASP A 12 10.39 3.57 -0.90
CA ASP A 12 10.18 4.87 -0.26
C ASP A 12 9.75 5.98 -1.24
N GLY A 13 8.52 5.90 -1.73
CA GLY A 13 7.93 6.89 -2.64
C GLY A 13 8.19 6.67 -4.13
N ARG A 14 9.19 5.86 -4.50
CA ARG A 14 9.59 5.64 -5.90
C ARG A 14 9.52 4.18 -6.33
N ILE A 15 9.25 3.97 -7.61
CA ILE A 15 9.45 2.68 -8.29
C ILE A 15 10.85 2.66 -8.88
N VAL A 16 11.63 1.63 -8.53
CA VAL A 16 12.99 1.44 -9.02
C VAL A 16 13.13 0.04 -9.61
N PRO A 17 14.06 -0.17 -10.58
CA PRO A 17 14.46 -1.52 -10.95
C PRO A 17 14.86 -2.28 -9.69
N THR A 18 14.39 -3.51 -9.54
CA THR A 18 14.63 -4.35 -8.37
C THR A 18 16.12 -4.44 -8.03
N GLU A 19 16.96 -4.61 -9.05
CA GLU A 19 18.41 -4.66 -8.90
C GLU A 19 19.04 -3.36 -8.42
N LEU A 20 18.30 -2.25 -8.35
CA LEU A 20 18.74 -0.96 -7.80
C LEU A 20 18.09 -0.64 -6.45
N ALA A 21 17.14 -1.46 -5.97
CA ALA A 21 16.59 -1.33 -4.62
C ALA A 21 17.69 -1.68 -3.60
N ARG A 22 18.16 -0.67 -2.85
CA ARG A 22 19.28 -0.79 -1.90
C ARG A 22 18.96 -0.05 -0.62
N LEU A 23 19.41 -0.62 0.50
CA LEU A 23 19.46 0.04 1.80
C LEU A 23 20.92 0.33 2.16
N PRO A 24 21.20 1.44 2.86
CA PRO A 24 22.51 1.70 3.43
C PRO A 24 22.94 0.57 4.40
N VAL A 25 24.25 0.27 4.43
CA VAL A 25 24.79 -0.80 5.29
C VAL A 25 24.67 -0.49 6.79
N ASP A 26 24.58 0.79 7.11
CA ASP A 26 24.37 1.36 8.44
C ASP A 26 22.87 1.63 8.74
N ASN A 27 21.96 1.13 7.91
CA ASN A 27 20.53 1.21 8.21
C ASN A 27 20.20 0.40 9.47
N HIS A 28 19.40 1.00 10.35
CA HIS A 28 19.09 0.42 11.66
C HIS A 28 18.35 -0.93 11.56
N ALA A 29 17.44 -1.12 10.58
CA ALA A 29 16.73 -2.38 10.43
C ALA A 29 17.64 -3.54 10.01
N LEU A 30 18.70 -3.27 9.24
CA LEU A 30 19.68 -4.28 8.86
C LEU A 30 20.50 -4.75 10.06
N ASN A 31 20.90 -3.81 10.93
CA ASN A 31 21.80 -4.08 12.05
C ASN A 31 21.06 -4.61 13.30
N PHE A 32 19.81 -4.21 13.51
CA PHE A 32 19.06 -4.50 14.74
C PHE A 32 17.73 -5.24 14.52
N GLY A 33 17.34 -5.54 13.27
CA GLY A 33 16.11 -6.28 12.99
C GLY A 33 14.82 -5.51 13.28
N THR A 34 14.85 -4.18 13.24
CA THR A 34 13.74 -3.28 13.58
C THR A 34 12.85 -2.94 12.38
N ALA A 35 12.56 -3.91 11.51
CA ALA A 35 11.56 -3.74 10.46
C ALA A 35 10.27 -4.49 10.81
N ALA A 36 9.14 -3.79 10.75
CA ALA A 36 7.84 -4.42 10.69
C ALA A 36 7.60 -4.89 9.26
N PHE A 37 6.97 -6.04 9.05
CA PHE A 37 6.74 -6.52 7.69
C PHE A 37 5.41 -7.25 7.53
N GLU A 38 4.91 -7.24 6.31
CA GLU A 38 3.76 -8.02 5.92
C GLU A 38 3.99 -8.81 4.64
N ALA A 39 3.23 -9.89 4.55
CA ALA A 39 3.19 -10.78 3.42
C ALA A 39 1.76 -10.79 2.91
N PHE A 40 1.54 -10.41 1.66
CA PHE A 40 0.24 -10.42 1.02
C PHE A 40 0.25 -11.43 -0.13
N ARG A 41 -0.92 -11.98 -0.41
CA ARG A 41 -1.16 -12.80 -1.60
C ARG A 41 -2.15 -12.06 -2.48
N LEU A 42 -1.75 -11.86 -3.74
CA LEU A 42 -2.60 -11.32 -4.78
C LEU A 42 -3.19 -12.49 -5.56
N TYR A 43 -4.51 -12.52 -5.63
CA TYR A 43 -5.27 -13.53 -6.35
C TYR A 43 -5.90 -12.90 -7.59
N SER A 44 -5.82 -13.59 -8.72
CA SER A 44 -6.68 -13.29 -9.85
C SER A 44 -8.08 -13.81 -9.52
N THR A 45 -9.07 -12.93 -9.61
CA THR A 45 -10.49 -13.25 -9.40
C THR A 45 -11.28 -12.85 -10.64
N ALA A 46 -12.55 -13.26 -10.73
CA ALA A 46 -13.38 -12.84 -11.87
C ALA A 46 -13.58 -11.30 -11.97
N ASN A 47 -13.35 -10.57 -10.88
CA ASN A 47 -13.42 -9.10 -10.83
C ASN A 47 -12.02 -8.52 -10.54
N GLY A 48 -11.04 -8.91 -11.34
CA GLY A 48 -9.68 -8.38 -11.24
C GLY A 48 -8.83 -8.97 -10.10
N SER A 49 -7.67 -8.36 -9.90
CA SER A 49 -6.67 -8.84 -8.94
C SER A 49 -6.96 -8.32 -7.54
N LYS A 50 -7.06 -9.22 -6.56
CA LYS A 50 -7.46 -8.89 -5.19
C LYS A 50 -6.47 -9.41 -4.15
N ILE A 51 -6.20 -8.57 -3.15
CA ILE A 51 -5.41 -8.91 -1.97
C ILE A 51 -6.32 -9.54 -0.92
N LEU A 52 -5.91 -10.69 -0.38
CA LEU A 52 -6.60 -11.34 0.72
C LEU A 52 -6.28 -10.66 2.07
N GLY A 53 -7.32 -10.22 2.78
CA GLY A 53 -7.29 -9.74 4.16
C GLY A 53 -6.53 -8.43 4.36
N LEU A 54 -6.57 -7.51 3.39
CA LEU A 54 -5.78 -6.26 3.39
C LEU A 54 -5.88 -5.51 4.73
N ASP A 55 -7.08 -5.21 5.21
CA ASP A 55 -7.30 -4.44 6.44
C ASP A 55 -6.69 -5.14 7.68
N LEU A 56 -6.77 -6.46 7.74
CA LEU A 56 -6.19 -7.25 8.84
C LEU A 56 -4.66 -7.23 8.79
N HIS A 57 -4.08 -7.32 7.60
CA HIS A 57 -2.64 -7.16 7.41
C HIS A 57 -2.17 -5.75 7.79
N LEU A 58 -2.88 -4.70 7.38
CA LEU A 58 -2.53 -3.31 7.72
C LEU A 58 -2.64 -3.04 9.22
N ASN A 59 -3.69 -3.54 9.88
CA ASN A 59 -3.80 -3.40 11.32
C ASN A 59 -2.67 -4.12 12.06
N ARG A 60 -2.29 -5.33 11.62
CA ARG A 60 -1.16 -6.06 12.22
C ARG A 60 0.18 -5.36 11.95
N LEU A 61 0.37 -4.80 10.76
CA LEU A 61 1.54 -3.98 10.44
C LEU A 61 1.64 -2.80 11.40
N ARG A 62 0.54 -2.05 11.59
CA ARG A 62 0.48 -0.91 12.52
C ARG A 62 0.86 -1.31 13.95
N LEU A 63 0.33 -2.44 14.45
CA LEU A 63 0.69 -2.96 15.77
C LEU A 63 2.17 -3.35 15.88
N SER A 64 2.73 -3.91 14.80
CA SER A 64 4.14 -4.30 14.73
C SER A 64 5.07 -3.08 14.70
N MET A 65 4.66 -2.01 14.01
CA MET A 65 5.37 -0.73 14.01
C MET A 65 5.34 -0.07 15.38
N LEU A 66 4.16 -0.03 16.00
CA LEU A 66 3.97 0.53 17.34
C LEU A 66 4.84 -0.19 18.37
N SER A 67 4.92 -1.53 18.32
CA SER A 67 5.70 -2.31 19.28
C SER A 67 7.22 -2.15 19.09
N LEU A 68 7.67 -1.72 17.91
CA LEU A 68 9.05 -1.35 17.61
C LEU A 68 9.37 0.13 17.90
N GLY A 69 8.37 0.96 18.19
CA GLY A 69 8.55 2.42 18.33
C GLY A 69 8.89 3.11 17.00
N LEU A 70 8.47 2.54 15.87
CA LEU A 70 8.67 3.18 14.56
C LEU A 70 7.72 4.37 14.40
N SER A 71 8.19 5.42 13.70
CA SER A 71 7.35 6.53 13.28
C SER A 71 6.11 6.03 12.54
N PRO A 72 4.90 6.51 12.87
CA PRO A 72 3.67 6.04 12.24
C PRO A 72 3.66 6.34 10.74
N VAL A 73 3.00 5.48 9.97
CA VAL A 73 2.76 5.67 8.54
C VAL A 73 1.26 5.48 8.32
N GLU A 74 0.66 6.43 7.61
CA GLU A 74 -0.76 6.35 7.28
C GLU A 74 -1.07 5.11 6.43
N PRO A 75 -2.14 4.35 6.73
CA PRO A 75 -2.52 3.15 5.98
C PRO A 75 -2.62 3.39 4.47
N GLU A 76 -3.11 4.56 4.06
CA GLU A 76 -3.29 4.97 2.66
C GLU A 76 -1.95 5.01 1.91
N THR A 77 -0.87 5.45 2.58
CA THR A 77 0.48 5.46 2.02
C THR A 77 0.96 4.03 1.75
N ILE A 78 0.71 3.11 2.67
CA ILE A 78 1.03 1.69 2.49
C ILE A 78 0.20 1.07 1.37
N ILE A 79 -1.11 1.33 1.34
CA ILE A 79 -2.00 0.84 0.29
C ILE A 79 -1.54 1.33 -1.09
N LYS A 80 -1.19 2.61 -1.20
CA LYS A 80 -0.64 3.20 -2.43
C LYS A 80 0.65 2.50 -2.85
N ALA A 81 1.59 2.28 -1.92
CA ALA A 81 2.84 1.59 -2.19
C ALA A 81 2.62 0.14 -2.70
N LEU A 82 1.69 -0.60 -2.08
CA LEU A 82 1.32 -1.95 -2.51
C LEU A 82 0.82 -1.96 -3.95
N TRP A 83 -0.13 -1.07 -4.28
CA TRP A 83 -0.73 -1.04 -5.61
C TRP A 83 0.20 -0.45 -6.69
N GLN A 84 1.09 0.48 -6.33
CA GLN A 84 2.16 0.93 -7.23
C GLN A 84 3.11 -0.22 -7.58
N ALA A 85 3.50 -1.05 -6.61
CA ALA A 85 4.33 -2.22 -6.87
C ALA A 85 3.62 -3.28 -7.73
N VAL A 86 2.31 -3.50 -7.50
CA VAL A 86 1.48 -4.40 -8.33
C VAL A 86 1.39 -3.89 -9.77
N SER A 87 1.07 -2.60 -9.94
CA SER A 87 0.89 -1.96 -11.25
C SER A 87 2.19 -1.91 -12.05
N ALA A 88 3.30 -1.48 -11.43
CA ALA A 88 4.61 -1.42 -12.09
C ALA A 88 5.07 -2.76 -12.66
N ASN A 89 4.60 -3.86 -12.06
CA ASN A 89 4.96 -5.22 -12.48
C ASN A 89 3.90 -5.90 -13.34
N ASN A 90 2.76 -5.26 -13.65
CA ASN A 90 1.60 -5.89 -14.31
C ASN A 90 1.25 -7.24 -13.65
N LEU A 91 1.18 -7.24 -12.32
CA LEU A 91 1.00 -8.45 -11.53
C LEU A 91 -0.50 -8.77 -11.37
N GLU A 92 -0.93 -9.90 -11.91
CA GLU A 92 -2.33 -10.36 -11.76
C GLU A 92 -2.52 -11.31 -10.57
N LYS A 93 -1.51 -12.15 -10.33
CA LYS A 93 -1.45 -13.08 -9.21
C LYS A 93 -0.02 -13.21 -8.73
N GLY A 94 0.17 -13.32 -7.43
CA GLY A 94 1.52 -13.36 -6.89
C GLY A 94 1.60 -13.16 -5.39
N TYR A 95 2.83 -13.02 -4.94
CA TYR A 95 3.16 -12.76 -3.55
C TYR A 95 3.79 -11.37 -3.42
N ILE A 96 3.39 -10.62 -2.41
CA ILE A 96 3.89 -9.27 -2.15
C ILE A 96 4.50 -9.26 -0.75
N ARG A 97 5.71 -8.74 -0.61
CA ARG A 97 6.40 -8.52 0.66
C ARG A 97 6.55 -7.02 0.88
N LEU A 98 5.96 -6.54 1.95
CA LEU A 98 6.13 -5.17 2.45
C LEU A 98 7.04 -5.20 3.67
N LEU A 99 7.99 -4.28 3.74
CA LEU A 99 8.73 -3.94 4.95
C LEU A 99 8.52 -2.46 5.24
N VAL A 100 8.30 -2.12 6.51
CA VAL A 100 8.36 -0.76 7.04
C VAL A 100 9.50 -0.71 8.04
N TYR A 101 10.41 0.23 7.85
CA TYR A 101 11.68 0.30 8.58
C TYR A 101 12.06 1.76 8.86
N PRO A 102 12.86 2.04 9.90
CA PRO A 102 13.37 3.39 10.15
C PRO A 102 14.30 3.82 9.01
N ASN A 103 13.98 4.96 8.37
CA ASN A 103 14.74 5.61 7.32
C ASN A 103 15.84 6.48 7.94
N GLY A 104 16.79 5.81 8.59
CA GLY A 104 17.89 6.44 9.29
C GLY A 104 19.12 5.55 9.31
N ASN A 105 20.27 6.21 9.18
CA ASN A 105 21.58 5.59 9.28
C ASN A 105 22.09 5.80 10.71
N CYS A 106 22.04 4.76 11.52
CA CYS A 106 22.35 4.87 12.94
C CYS A 106 22.71 3.52 13.54
N LEU A 107 23.72 3.52 14.41
CA LEU A 107 24.12 2.38 15.24
C LEU A 107 23.72 2.53 16.71
N GLY A 108 22.99 3.59 17.06
CA GLY A 108 22.27 3.69 18.33
C GLY A 108 21.08 2.74 18.35
N LEU A 109 20.61 2.35 19.54
CA LEU A 109 19.55 1.33 19.69
C LEU A 109 18.11 1.83 19.50
N ASP A 110 17.90 3.15 19.54
CA ASP A 110 16.57 3.76 19.46
C ASP A 110 16.22 4.10 18.00
N PRO A 111 15.20 3.44 17.41
CA PRO A 111 14.79 3.71 16.03
C PRO A 111 13.82 4.91 15.91
N SER A 112 13.26 5.40 17.02
CA SER A 112 12.17 6.40 17.02
C SER A 112 12.53 7.79 16.47
N PRO A 113 13.79 8.26 16.50
CA PRO A 113 14.15 9.56 15.91
C PRO A 113 14.02 9.61 14.38
N PHE A 114 13.89 8.47 13.70
CA PHE A 114 13.90 8.40 12.25
C PHE A 114 12.48 8.24 11.69
N PRO A 115 12.15 8.92 10.57
CA PRO A 115 10.91 8.67 9.86
C PRO A 115 10.89 7.23 9.33
N SER A 116 9.72 6.64 9.17
CA SER A 116 9.58 5.30 8.60
C SER A 116 9.55 5.35 7.07
N ALA A 117 10.26 4.44 6.42
CA ALA A 117 10.20 4.19 4.98
C ALA A 117 9.57 2.83 4.69
N ALA A 118 9.02 2.67 3.49
CA ALA A 118 8.41 1.43 3.01
C ALA A 118 9.17 0.84 1.81
N LEU A 119 9.34 -0.49 1.83
CA LEU A 119 9.88 -1.29 0.74
C LEU A 119 8.85 -2.34 0.35
N VAL A 120 8.42 -2.37 -0.91
CA VAL A 120 7.47 -3.38 -1.43
C VAL A 120 8.10 -4.14 -2.58
N MET A 121 8.30 -5.43 -2.36
CA MET A 121 8.79 -6.40 -3.34
C MET A 121 7.65 -7.32 -3.76
N ALA A 122 7.71 -7.82 -4.99
CA ALA A 122 6.71 -8.74 -5.52
C ALA A 122 7.35 -9.92 -6.24
N TRP A 123 6.64 -11.04 -6.25
CA TRP A 123 6.98 -12.24 -7.00
C TRP A 123 5.77 -12.72 -7.79
N ARG A 124 6.00 -13.10 -9.05
CA ARG A 124 5.02 -13.80 -9.86
C ARG A 124 4.83 -15.22 -9.31
N SER A 125 3.60 -15.70 -9.37
CA SER A 125 3.27 -17.06 -8.97
C SER A 125 2.40 -17.71 -10.02
N ASP A 126 2.97 -18.69 -10.72
CA ASP A 126 2.25 -19.42 -11.77
C ASP A 126 1.33 -20.51 -11.23
N SER A 127 1.32 -20.76 -9.91
CA SER A 127 0.49 -21.79 -9.30
C SER A 127 -0.97 -21.63 -9.70
N SER A 128 -1.55 -22.69 -10.26
CA SER A 128 -2.98 -22.80 -10.53
C SER A 128 -3.74 -23.50 -9.40
N GLY A 129 -3.07 -23.92 -8.32
CA GLY A 129 -3.69 -24.64 -7.21
C GLY A 129 -2.83 -24.66 -5.95
N PHE A 130 -3.32 -25.39 -4.94
CA PHE A 130 -2.65 -25.52 -3.65
C PHE A 130 -1.26 -26.14 -3.78
N LEU A 131 -0.35 -25.73 -2.89
CA LEU A 131 0.98 -26.31 -2.81
C LEU A 131 0.93 -27.79 -2.38
N PRO A 132 1.91 -28.62 -2.79
CA PRO A 132 2.00 -30.03 -2.37
C PRO A 132 2.01 -30.17 -0.85
N PRO A 133 1.54 -31.29 -0.28
CA PRO A 133 1.64 -31.57 1.15
C PRO A 133 3.01 -31.31 1.79
N LEU A 134 3.03 -31.04 3.09
CA LEU A 134 4.24 -30.82 3.89
C LEU A 134 4.58 -32.03 4.78
N THR A 135 5.86 -32.25 5.00
CA THR A 135 6.38 -32.99 6.15
C THR A 135 7.02 -32.04 7.15
N LEU A 136 6.73 -32.21 8.45
CA LEU A 136 7.24 -31.34 9.50
C LEU A 136 8.19 -32.08 10.44
N GLY A 137 9.37 -31.50 10.69
CA GLY A 137 10.22 -31.89 11.81
C GLY A 137 9.67 -31.34 13.13
N ILE A 138 10.11 -31.88 14.27
CA ILE A 138 9.84 -31.29 15.58
C ILE A 138 11.05 -30.48 16.02
N SER A 139 10.86 -29.20 16.27
CA SER A 139 11.94 -28.30 16.64
C SER A 139 12.44 -28.55 18.06
N HIS A 140 13.75 -28.61 18.23
CA HIS A 140 14.37 -28.45 19.56
C HIS A 140 14.45 -26.98 19.99
N ILE A 141 14.43 -26.05 19.03
CA ILE A 141 14.38 -24.60 19.29
C ILE A 141 12.94 -24.25 19.68
N ARG A 142 12.78 -23.61 20.83
CA ARG A 142 11.48 -23.16 21.35
C ARG A 142 11.14 -21.78 20.81
N ARG A 143 9.84 -21.49 20.73
CA ARG A 143 9.37 -20.13 20.45
C ARG A 143 9.72 -19.24 21.64
N PRO A 144 10.19 -18.00 21.42
CA PRO A 144 10.43 -17.08 22.53
C PRO A 144 9.18 -16.91 23.39
N GLU A 145 9.38 -16.81 24.70
CA GLU A 145 8.29 -16.59 25.64
C GLU A 145 7.57 -15.26 25.35
N ALA A 146 6.27 -15.19 25.60
CA ALA A 146 5.45 -14.04 25.25
C ALA A 146 5.98 -12.71 25.82
N GLY A 147 6.49 -12.72 27.06
CA GLY A 147 7.10 -11.54 27.71
C GLY A 147 8.42 -11.07 27.08
N SER A 148 9.05 -11.93 26.27
CA SER A 148 10.27 -11.63 25.51
C SER A 148 9.95 -11.19 24.06
N THR A 149 8.67 -11.06 23.70
CA THR A 149 8.22 -10.66 22.36
C THR A 149 7.48 -9.33 22.39
N LEU A 150 7.63 -8.55 21.32
CA LEU A 150 7.02 -7.22 21.17
C LEU A 150 5.60 -7.36 20.61
N ALA A 151 4.64 -7.60 21.51
CA ALA A 151 3.19 -7.60 21.24
C ALA A 151 2.74 -8.49 20.07
N ARG A 152 3.41 -9.63 19.84
CA ARG A 152 3.14 -10.56 18.71
C ARG A 152 3.24 -9.86 17.34
N GLY A 153 4.06 -8.81 17.25
CA GLY A 153 4.34 -8.10 16.02
C GLY A 153 5.07 -8.98 15.01
N LYS A 154 4.80 -8.76 13.73
CA LYS A 154 5.48 -9.42 12.62
C LYS A 154 6.75 -8.63 12.27
N ILE A 155 7.81 -8.93 13.01
CA ILE A 155 9.06 -8.16 13.06
C ILE A 155 10.21 -8.99 12.50
N SER A 156 11.06 -8.38 11.66
CA SER A 156 12.15 -9.08 10.98
C SER A 156 13.11 -9.78 11.94
N GLY A 157 13.49 -9.15 13.06
CA GLY A 157 14.38 -9.74 14.07
C GLY A 157 13.89 -11.08 14.66
N PHE A 158 12.57 -11.27 14.80
CA PHE A 158 12.01 -12.52 15.35
C PHE A 158 12.14 -13.72 14.40
N TYR A 159 12.32 -13.47 13.10
CA TYR A 159 12.46 -14.52 12.10
C TYR A 159 13.87 -15.14 12.06
N ALA A 160 14.86 -14.58 12.78
CA ALA A 160 16.17 -15.23 12.92
C ALA A 160 16.05 -16.60 13.62
N VAL A 161 15.23 -16.69 14.67
CA VAL A 161 14.95 -17.94 15.39
C VAL A 161 14.22 -18.93 14.49
N GLU A 162 13.20 -18.46 13.75
CA GLU A 162 12.46 -19.31 12.81
C GLU A 162 13.34 -19.82 11.67
N ALA A 163 14.21 -18.98 11.12
CA ALA A 163 15.14 -19.37 10.07
C ALA A 163 16.13 -20.45 10.54
N ALA A 164 16.65 -20.34 11.76
CA ALA A 164 17.50 -21.38 12.35
C ALA A 164 16.74 -22.70 12.54
N ALA A 165 15.49 -22.63 13.01
CA ALA A 165 14.62 -23.80 13.19
C ALA A 165 14.29 -24.46 11.84
N ASP A 166 13.90 -23.69 10.83
CA ASP A 166 13.57 -24.17 9.48
C ASP A 166 14.78 -24.85 8.81
N ARG A 167 15.98 -24.25 8.94
CA ARG A 167 17.23 -24.85 8.45
C ARG A 167 17.48 -26.23 9.06
N ASN A 168 17.21 -26.41 10.35
CA ASN A 168 17.42 -27.69 11.02
C ASN A 168 16.47 -28.78 10.51
N ALA A 169 15.20 -28.45 10.25
CA ALA A 169 14.26 -29.38 9.66
C ALA A 169 14.66 -29.79 8.24
N LYS A 170 15.05 -28.83 7.40
CA LYS A 170 15.51 -29.08 6.03
C LYS A 170 16.74 -29.98 5.96
N LYS A 171 17.68 -29.81 6.90
CA LYS A 171 18.85 -30.71 7.01
C LYS A 171 18.48 -32.17 7.31
N LEU A 172 17.33 -32.39 7.97
CA LEU A 172 16.82 -33.71 8.31
C LEU A 172 15.84 -34.25 7.24
N GLY A 173 15.66 -33.54 6.13
CA GLY A 173 14.79 -33.96 5.03
C GLY A 173 13.31 -33.60 5.19
N PHE A 174 12.95 -32.75 6.16
CA PHE A 174 11.58 -32.24 6.32
C PHE A 174 11.38 -30.94 5.53
N ASP A 175 10.15 -30.66 5.11
CA ASP A 175 9.79 -29.45 4.36
C ASP A 175 9.70 -28.19 5.24
N GLY A 176 9.39 -28.37 6.53
CA GLY A 176 9.27 -27.29 7.51
C GLY A 176 9.43 -27.80 8.94
N ASN A 177 9.32 -26.91 9.91
CA ASN A 177 9.54 -27.26 11.31
C ASN A 177 8.36 -26.87 12.21
N LEU A 178 7.93 -27.78 13.07
CA LEU A 178 6.96 -27.55 14.12
C LEU A 178 7.65 -26.93 15.34
N MET A 179 7.29 -25.70 15.67
CA MET A 179 7.77 -25.00 16.85
C MET A 179 6.89 -25.29 18.06
N LEU A 180 7.53 -25.45 19.21
CA LEU A 180 6.87 -25.63 20.50
C LEU A 180 7.08 -24.39 21.37
N ASN A 181 6.10 -24.14 22.23
CA ASN A 181 6.17 -23.17 23.32
C ASN A 181 7.21 -23.62 24.37
N PRO A 182 7.67 -22.70 25.24
CA PRO A 182 8.59 -23.04 26.33
C PRO A 182 8.07 -24.17 27.23
N ASP A 183 6.76 -24.27 27.44
CA ASP A 183 6.10 -25.31 28.22
C ASP A 183 5.96 -26.66 27.49
N GLY A 184 6.42 -26.76 26.24
CA GLY A 184 6.37 -27.97 25.42
C GLY A 184 5.06 -28.17 24.65
N THR A 185 4.09 -27.26 24.77
CA THR A 185 2.88 -27.28 23.93
C THR A 185 3.18 -26.84 22.50
N ILE A 186 2.34 -27.25 21.57
CA ILE A 186 2.42 -26.90 20.15
C ILE A 186 2.16 -25.40 19.98
N CYS A 187 3.02 -24.72 19.23
CA CYS A 187 2.89 -23.30 18.93
C CYS A 187 2.41 -23.07 17.50
N GLU A 188 3.28 -23.33 16.52
CA GLU A 188 3.07 -23.04 15.10
C GLU A 188 4.09 -23.79 14.24
N MET A 189 3.91 -23.82 12.92
CA MET A 189 5.00 -24.13 12.00
C MET A 189 5.83 -22.85 11.78
N THR A 190 7.14 -22.97 11.53
CA THR A 190 7.96 -21.85 11.06
C THR A 190 7.28 -21.15 9.87
N GLY A 191 6.79 -19.92 10.06
CA GLY A 191 6.08 -19.13 9.06
C GLY A 191 4.58 -19.40 8.85
N ALA A 192 3.92 -20.29 9.62
CA ALA A 192 2.48 -20.58 9.47
C ALA A 192 1.83 -21.11 10.76
N ASN A 193 0.57 -20.73 11.02
CA ASN A 193 -0.20 -21.32 12.13
C ASN A 193 -0.54 -22.78 11.83
N ILE A 194 -0.77 -23.58 12.87
CA ILE A 194 -1.11 -25.02 12.75
C ILE A 194 -2.51 -25.32 13.26
N PHE A 195 -3.14 -26.31 12.63
CA PHE A 195 -4.43 -26.86 12.99
C PHE A 195 -4.37 -28.39 13.07
N ILE A 196 -5.14 -28.94 14.01
CA ILE A 196 -5.33 -30.38 14.21
C ILE A 196 -6.83 -30.65 14.10
N VAL A 197 -7.21 -31.71 13.38
CA VAL A 197 -8.58 -32.20 13.36
C VAL A 197 -8.65 -33.47 14.17
N LYS A 198 -9.61 -33.55 15.09
CA LYS A 198 -9.91 -34.78 15.82
C LYS A 198 -11.41 -34.94 16.01
N ASN A 199 -11.96 -36.08 15.58
CA ASN A 199 -13.38 -36.39 15.63
C ASN A 199 -14.23 -35.27 15.00
N SER A 200 -13.80 -34.80 13.82
CA SER A 200 -14.42 -33.68 13.08
C SER A 200 -14.47 -32.34 13.82
N VAL A 201 -13.73 -32.19 14.92
CA VAL A 201 -13.54 -30.91 15.63
C VAL A 201 -12.19 -30.33 15.23
N LEU A 202 -12.19 -29.04 14.91
CA LEU A 202 -10.99 -28.29 14.54
C LEU A 202 -10.34 -27.68 15.79
N TYR A 203 -9.10 -28.07 16.06
CA TYR A 203 -8.29 -27.55 17.14
C TYR A 203 -7.15 -26.69 16.59
N THR A 204 -6.83 -25.61 17.28
CA THR A 204 -5.63 -24.81 17.00
C THR A 204 -5.07 -24.26 18.32
N PRO A 205 -3.75 -24.07 18.44
CA PRO A 205 -3.19 -23.47 19.64
C PRO A 205 -3.84 -22.12 19.96
N ILE A 206 -4.01 -21.85 21.26
CA ILE A 206 -4.08 -20.46 21.73
C ILE A 206 -2.80 -19.73 21.30
N LEU A 207 -2.86 -18.41 21.20
CA LEU A 207 -1.77 -17.62 20.63
C LEU A 207 -0.95 -16.83 21.65
N PRO A 208 -0.40 -17.36 22.77
CA PRO A 208 0.39 -16.54 23.67
C PRO A 208 1.64 -15.96 22.99
N GLN A 209 2.32 -16.77 22.15
CA GLN A 209 3.58 -16.43 21.48
C GLN A 209 3.45 -16.28 19.94
N SER A 210 2.56 -17.06 19.31
CA SER A 210 2.37 -17.07 17.85
C SER A 210 1.66 -15.80 17.36
N ILE A 211 1.91 -15.44 16.11
CA ILE A 211 1.22 -14.34 15.45
C ILE A 211 -0.26 -14.69 15.20
N ASP A 212 -1.12 -13.69 15.31
CA ASP A 212 -2.53 -13.81 14.92
C ASP A 212 -2.66 -13.77 13.38
N GLY A 213 -2.59 -14.95 12.77
CA GLY A 213 -2.57 -15.12 11.32
C GLY A 213 -3.86 -14.67 10.64
N VAL A 214 -3.73 -13.94 9.52
CA VAL A 214 -4.88 -13.53 8.70
C VAL A 214 -5.57 -14.77 8.11
N THR A 215 -4.78 -15.70 7.58
CA THR A 215 -5.29 -16.97 7.05
C THR A 215 -5.85 -17.88 8.14
N ARG A 216 -5.29 -17.84 9.36
CA ARG A 216 -5.83 -18.57 10.51
C ARG A 216 -7.25 -18.09 10.83
N ARG A 217 -7.46 -16.77 10.91
CA ARG A 217 -8.78 -16.17 11.12
C ARG A 217 -9.76 -16.56 10.00
N LEU A 218 -9.32 -16.58 8.75
CA LEU A 218 -10.14 -17.03 7.62
C LEU A 218 -10.55 -18.51 7.74
N VAL A 219 -9.63 -19.38 8.15
CA VAL A 219 -9.92 -20.80 8.38
C VAL A 219 -10.97 -20.98 9.48
N ILE A 220 -10.89 -20.22 10.57
CA ILE A 220 -11.88 -20.24 11.65
C ILE A 220 -13.25 -19.74 11.16
N ASP A 221 -13.28 -18.65 10.38
CA ASP A 221 -14.50 -18.15 9.76
C ASP A 221 -15.14 -19.20 8.83
N PHE A 222 -14.34 -19.90 8.01
CA PHE A 222 -14.83 -21.01 7.18
C PHE A 222 -15.37 -22.17 8.01
N ALA A 223 -14.66 -22.58 9.06
CA ALA A 223 -15.11 -23.65 9.95
C ALA A 223 -16.46 -23.30 10.57
N ASN A 224 -16.63 -22.08 11.06
CA ASN A 224 -17.91 -21.60 11.60
C ASN A 224 -19.03 -21.63 10.55
N GLN A 225 -18.78 -21.17 9.33
CA GLN A 225 -19.77 -21.21 8.24
C GLN A 225 -20.17 -22.63 7.86
N LEU A 226 -19.21 -23.56 7.91
CA LEU A 226 -19.40 -24.98 7.60
C LEU A 226 -19.91 -25.78 8.82
N SER A 227 -20.21 -25.11 9.95
CA SER A 227 -20.64 -25.75 11.20
C SER A 227 -19.65 -26.78 11.75
N ILE A 228 -18.35 -26.59 11.49
CA ILE A 228 -17.25 -27.36 12.09
C ILE A 228 -16.92 -26.73 13.44
N PRO A 229 -17.04 -27.45 14.58
CA PRO A 229 -16.70 -26.89 15.88
C PRO A 229 -15.21 -26.53 15.96
N VAL A 230 -14.90 -25.32 16.45
CA VAL A 230 -13.54 -24.81 16.61
C VAL A 230 -13.18 -24.71 18.09
N LYS A 231 -11.98 -25.15 18.46
CA LYS A 231 -11.43 -25.03 19.81
C LYS A 231 -10.02 -24.44 19.77
N GLU A 232 -9.89 -23.26 20.35
CA GLU A 232 -8.59 -22.62 20.60
C GLU A 232 -8.11 -23.01 22.00
N VAL A 233 -7.17 -23.95 22.09
CA VAL A 233 -6.71 -24.53 23.37
C VAL A 233 -5.19 -24.74 23.37
N PRO A 234 -4.53 -24.83 24.54
CA PRO A 234 -3.18 -25.38 24.61
C PRO A 234 -3.18 -26.82 24.09
N LEU A 235 -2.27 -27.15 23.17
CA LEU A 235 -2.19 -28.47 22.56
C LEU A 235 -0.87 -29.14 22.95
N PRO A 236 -0.86 -30.15 23.83
CA PRO A 236 0.30 -30.98 24.05
C PRO A 236 0.81 -31.64 22.76
N LEU A 237 2.11 -31.88 22.67
CA LEU A 237 2.71 -32.54 21.50
C LEU A 237 2.07 -33.92 21.20
N GLY A 238 1.64 -34.64 22.23
CA GLY A 238 0.97 -35.94 22.11
C GLY A 238 -0.34 -35.90 21.33
N ASP A 239 -1.00 -34.74 21.22
CA ASP A 239 -2.25 -34.61 20.48
C ASP A 239 -2.07 -34.87 18.98
N LEU A 240 -0.87 -34.66 18.43
CA LEU A 240 -0.55 -34.99 17.03
C LEU A 240 -0.56 -36.49 16.77
N MET A 241 -0.24 -37.31 17.78
CA MET A 241 -0.16 -38.77 17.64
C MET A 241 -1.54 -39.39 17.40
N VAL A 242 -2.58 -38.70 17.88
CA VAL A 242 -3.97 -39.16 17.82
C VAL A 242 -4.81 -38.30 16.88
N ALA A 243 -4.22 -37.30 16.21
CA ALA A 243 -4.89 -36.46 15.24
C ALA A 243 -5.41 -37.28 14.04
N ASP A 244 -6.58 -36.92 13.53
CA ASP A 244 -7.10 -37.48 12.28
C ASP A 244 -6.52 -36.71 11.08
N GLU A 245 -6.33 -35.40 11.21
CA GLU A 245 -5.73 -34.55 10.18
C GLU A 245 -4.85 -33.47 10.81
N VAL A 246 -3.80 -33.06 10.09
CA VAL A 246 -2.97 -31.90 10.45
C VAL A 246 -2.77 -31.05 9.20
N PHE A 247 -2.92 -29.73 9.34
CA PHE A 247 -2.62 -28.78 8.27
C PHE A 247 -2.10 -27.47 8.84
N VAL A 248 -1.47 -26.68 7.98
CA VAL A 248 -0.99 -25.33 8.33
C VAL A 248 -1.74 -24.26 7.55
N SER A 249 -1.80 -23.06 8.12
CA SER A 249 -2.37 -21.89 7.46
C SER A 249 -1.44 -20.68 7.49
N GLY A 250 -1.33 -19.99 6.36
CA GLY A 250 -0.58 -18.73 6.28
C GLY A 250 -0.60 -18.17 4.87
N THR A 251 -0.25 -16.90 4.67
CA THR A 251 -0.40 -16.24 3.36
C THR A 251 0.30 -16.95 2.20
N TYR A 252 1.44 -17.60 2.46
CA TYR A 252 2.15 -18.40 1.45
C TYR A 252 1.63 -19.85 1.36
N HIS A 253 1.23 -20.43 2.50
CA HIS A 253 0.81 -21.83 2.58
C HIS A 253 -0.67 -22.04 2.27
N GLU A 254 -1.48 -20.98 2.33
CA GLU A 254 -2.93 -21.02 2.22
C GLU A 254 -3.52 -21.96 3.28
N ILE A 255 -4.07 -23.10 2.86
CA ILE A 255 -4.50 -24.21 3.71
C ILE A 255 -3.73 -25.43 3.20
N ARG A 256 -2.63 -25.79 3.87
CA ARG A 256 -1.68 -26.80 3.36
C ARG A 256 -1.68 -28.04 4.24
N PRO A 257 -2.09 -29.21 3.72
CA PRO A 257 -2.07 -30.47 4.44
C PRO A 257 -0.65 -30.86 4.88
N VAL A 258 -0.53 -31.46 6.07
CA VAL A 258 0.70 -32.03 6.61
C VAL A 258 0.59 -33.54 6.59
N SER A 259 1.42 -34.20 5.79
CA SER A 259 1.40 -35.66 5.61
C SER A 259 2.17 -36.41 6.69
N ALA A 260 3.14 -35.76 7.34
CA ALA A 260 3.90 -36.37 8.42
C ALA A 260 4.44 -35.33 9.41
N VAL A 261 4.53 -35.70 10.69
CA VAL A 261 5.17 -34.90 11.74
C VAL A 261 6.16 -35.77 12.51
N GLY A 262 7.38 -35.28 12.72
CA GLY A 262 8.41 -35.99 13.49
C GLY A 262 8.79 -37.36 12.90
N GLY A 263 8.57 -37.56 11.60
CA GLY A 263 8.78 -38.84 10.91
C GLY A 263 7.58 -39.80 10.96
N GLN A 264 6.52 -39.47 11.70
CA GLN A 264 5.28 -40.25 11.69
C GLN A 264 4.32 -39.73 10.62
N VAL A 265 3.87 -40.63 9.75
CA VAL A 265 2.85 -40.34 8.74
C VAL A 265 1.49 -40.16 9.42
N MET A 266 0.75 -39.13 9.01
CA MET A 266 -0.63 -38.91 9.46
C MET A 266 -1.52 -40.01 8.87
N GLY A 267 -2.31 -40.67 9.72
CA GLY A 267 -3.15 -41.79 9.32
C GLY A 267 -4.41 -41.36 8.56
N GLY A 268 -5.17 -42.34 8.03
CA GLY A 268 -6.48 -42.10 7.42
C GLY A 268 -6.46 -41.62 5.96
N GLN A 269 -7.55 -41.00 5.52
CA GLN A 269 -7.68 -40.38 4.20
C GLN A 269 -6.82 -39.12 4.14
N PHE A 270 -6.06 -38.93 3.05
CA PHE A 270 -5.16 -37.80 2.90
C PHE A 270 -5.26 -37.10 1.53
N PRO A 271 -5.38 -35.76 1.45
CA PRO A 271 -5.73 -34.86 2.56
C PRO A 271 -7.04 -35.28 3.23
N GLY A 272 -7.19 -35.01 4.52
CA GLY A 272 -8.40 -35.45 5.23
C GLY A 272 -9.65 -34.63 4.87
N PRO A 273 -10.85 -35.16 5.14
CA PRO A 273 -12.12 -34.58 4.69
C PRO A 273 -12.37 -33.16 5.19
N VAL A 274 -11.99 -32.81 6.43
CA VAL A 274 -12.16 -31.44 6.95
C VAL A 274 -11.22 -30.48 6.24
N THR A 275 -9.97 -30.87 6.03
CA THR A 275 -8.98 -30.07 5.30
C THR A 275 -9.43 -29.83 3.85
N GLN A 276 -9.95 -30.87 3.18
CA GLN A 276 -10.49 -30.76 1.82
C GLN A 276 -11.68 -29.80 1.77
N LEU A 277 -12.63 -29.92 2.70
CA LEU A 277 -13.80 -29.05 2.75
C LEU A 277 -13.42 -27.57 2.96
N LEU A 278 -12.42 -27.29 3.80
CA LEU A 278 -11.88 -25.95 3.99
C LEU A 278 -11.17 -25.42 2.73
N GLN A 279 -10.42 -26.26 2.02
CA GLN A 279 -9.78 -25.92 0.75
C GLN A 279 -10.81 -25.62 -0.35
N GLU A 280 -11.86 -26.43 -0.47
CA GLU A 280 -12.97 -26.21 -1.40
C GLU A 280 -13.69 -24.90 -1.10
N ARG A 281 -13.94 -24.61 0.19
CA ARG A 281 -14.55 -23.35 0.62
C ARG A 281 -13.67 -22.14 0.26
N PHE A 282 -12.35 -22.25 0.43
CA PHE A 282 -11.38 -21.24 0.03
C PHE A 282 -11.44 -20.98 -1.48
N GLN A 283 -11.42 -22.03 -2.30
CA GLN A 283 -11.53 -21.90 -3.77
C GLN A 283 -12.87 -21.29 -4.19
N LYS A 284 -13.97 -21.70 -3.56
CA LYS A 284 -15.30 -21.13 -3.82
C LYS A 284 -15.32 -19.62 -3.55
N MET A 285 -14.69 -19.16 -2.46
CA MET A 285 -14.59 -17.73 -2.14
C MET A 285 -13.84 -16.96 -3.23
N LEU A 286 -12.74 -17.51 -3.75
CA LEU A 286 -11.94 -16.85 -4.78
C LEU A 286 -12.65 -16.77 -6.14
N ASN A 287 -13.41 -17.81 -6.49
CA ASN A 287 -14.01 -17.98 -7.82
C ASN A 287 -15.46 -17.48 -7.93
N ASN A 288 -16.11 -17.14 -6.81
CA ASN A 288 -17.50 -16.65 -6.79
C ASN A 288 -17.58 -15.18 -6.35
N PRO A 289 -17.76 -14.22 -7.28
CA PRO A 289 -17.90 -12.80 -6.96
C PRO A 289 -19.07 -12.46 -6.03
N GLY A 290 -20.12 -13.28 -6.02
CA GLY A 290 -21.30 -13.11 -5.17
C GLY A 290 -21.16 -13.72 -3.77
N ASP A 291 -19.99 -14.29 -3.43
CA ASP A 291 -19.74 -14.84 -2.10
C ASP A 291 -19.59 -13.69 -1.07
N GLU A 292 -20.40 -13.73 -0.01
CA GLU A 292 -20.37 -12.70 1.04
C GLU A 292 -19.00 -12.60 1.71
N MET A 293 -18.28 -13.73 1.86
CA MET A 293 -16.93 -13.70 2.43
C MET A 293 -15.93 -13.05 1.47
N ALA A 294 -16.09 -13.21 0.15
CA ALA A 294 -15.23 -12.54 -0.82
C ALA A 294 -15.28 -11.02 -0.65
N SER A 295 -16.48 -10.46 -0.40
CA SER A 295 -16.65 -9.02 -0.15
C SER A 295 -15.95 -8.51 1.11
N ARG A 296 -15.84 -9.36 2.14
CA ARG A 296 -15.18 -9.04 3.42
C ARG A 296 -13.67 -9.26 3.37
N TRP A 297 -13.22 -10.27 2.65
CA TRP A 297 -11.84 -10.76 2.71
C TRP A 297 -11.00 -10.38 1.50
N LEU A 298 -11.57 -10.03 0.35
CA LEU A 298 -10.81 -9.72 -0.86
C LEU A 298 -10.92 -8.24 -1.19
N THR A 299 -9.77 -7.56 -1.26
CA THR A 299 -9.68 -6.14 -1.58
C THR A 299 -8.99 -5.95 -2.93
N GLY A 300 -9.70 -5.39 -3.91
CA GLY A 300 -9.13 -4.98 -5.19
C GLY A 300 -8.33 -3.67 -5.09
N THR A 301 -7.79 -3.22 -6.21
CA THR A 301 -7.16 -1.90 -6.31
C THR A 301 -8.14 -0.83 -5.84
N VAL A 302 -7.64 0.26 -5.25
CA VAL A 302 -8.48 1.43 -4.91
C VAL A 302 -9.16 2.03 -6.16
N LEU A 303 -8.71 1.65 -7.36
CA LEU A 303 -9.40 1.92 -8.64
C LEU A 303 -10.77 1.22 -8.77
N GLU A 304 -11.06 0.18 -7.98
CA GLU A 304 -12.36 -0.51 -7.95
C GLU A 304 -13.23 -0.16 -6.74
N LYS A 305 -12.78 0.73 -5.85
CA LYS A 305 -13.62 1.37 -4.84
C LYS A 305 -13.56 2.90 -4.94
N SER A 306 -13.82 3.39 -6.13
CA SER A 306 -14.68 4.55 -6.33
C SER A 306 -15.51 4.38 -7.59
N THR A 307 -16.55 3.54 -7.54
CA THR A 307 -17.83 4.12 -7.98
C THR A 307 -17.97 5.37 -7.12
N PRO A 308 -18.09 6.57 -7.70
CA PRO A 308 -18.39 7.72 -6.87
C PRO A 308 -19.54 7.30 -5.97
N LYS A 309 -19.38 7.40 -4.64
CA LYS A 309 -20.51 7.94 -3.91
C LYS A 309 -20.86 9.16 -4.74
N SER A 310 -22.03 9.15 -5.35
CA SER A 310 -22.61 10.32 -6.01
C SER A 310 -22.11 11.53 -5.23
N ASP A 311 -21.21 12.31 -5.84
CA ASP A 311 -20.84 13.60 -5.30
C ASP A 311 -22.19 14.24 -4.93
N PRO A 312 -22.39 14.77 -3.72
CA PRO A 312 -23.44 15.78 -3.58
C PRO A 312 -23.11 16.78 -4.69
N GLU A 313 -24.02 16.86 -5.69
CA GLU A 313 -23.84 17.44 -7.03
C GLU A 313 -22.63 18.37 -7.14
N LYS A 314 -21.70 18.15 -8.08
CA LYS A 314 -20.65 19.14 -8.36
C LYS A 314 -21.32 20.48 -8.66
N VAL A 315 -21.34 21.39 -7.67
CA VAL A 315 -22.03 22.69 -7.80
C VAL A 315 -21.17 23.73 -8.55
N TYR A 316 -20.13 23.29 -9.28
CA TYR A 316 -19.21 24.17 -9.99
C TYR A 316 -18.68 23.54 -11.28
N GLN A 317 -18.33 24.40 -12.22
CA GLN A 317 -17.73 24.06 -13.51
C GLN A 317 -16.30 24.62 -13.62
N ILE A 318 -15.47 24.03 -14.49
CA ILE A 318 -14.17 24.56 -14.88
C ILE A 318 -14.20 24.97 -16.34
N ARG A 319 -13.75 26.19 -16.63
CA ARG A 319 -13.69 26.74 -18.00
C ARG A 319 -12.50 27.67 -18.18
N SER A 320 -12.14 27.91 -19.44
CA SER A 320 -11.20 28.98 -19.79
C SER A 320 -11.79 30.36 -19.43
N ALA A 321 -10.95 31.23 -18.87
CA ALA A 321 -11.34 32.60 -18.56
C ALA A 321 -11.61 33.41 -19.83
N GLN A 322 -12.53 34.35 -19.73
CA GLN A 322 -12.96 35.30 -20.74
C GLN A 322 -12.60 36.72 -20.28
N LEU A 323 -12.65 37.70 -21.20
CA LEU A 323 -12.31 39.10 -20.86
C LEU A 323 -13.18 39.68 -19.73
N ALA A 324 -14.41 39.20 -19.58
CA ALA A 324 -15.30 39.58 -18.49
C ALA A 324 -14.81 39.11 -17.11
N ASP A 325 -14.04 38.01 -17.05
CA ASP A 325 -13.54 37.42 -15.79
C ASP A 325 -12.30 38.14 -15.25
N VAL A 326 -11.67 39.02 -16.04
CA VAL A 326 -10.41 39.70 -15.69
C VAL A 326 -10.44 40.33 -14.30
N PRO A 327 -11.47 41.11 -13.90
CA PRO A 327 -11.51 41.70 -12.56
C PRO A 327 -11.47 40.64 -11.44
N ALA A 328 -12.23 39.56 -11.58
CA ALA A 328 -12.32 38.50 -10.58
C ALA A 328 -11.03 37.65 -10.53
N VAL A 329 -10.41 37.39 -11.69
CA VAL A 329 -9.11 36.71 -11.77
C VAL A 329 -8.03 37.52 -11.05
N LEU A 330 -7.97 38.83 -11.29
CA LEU A 330 -7.00 39.71 -10.62
C LEU A 330 -7.26 39.79 -9.11
N ALA A 331 -8.52 39.81 -8.66
CA ALA A 331 -8.85 39.76 -7.24
C ALA A 331 -8.37 38.45 -6.57
N GLY A 332 -8.54 37.31 -7.24
CA GLY A 332 -8.04 36.01 -6.77
C GLY A 332 -6.51 35.95 -6.70
N ILE A 333 -5.81 36.47 -7.71
CA ILE A 333 -4.34 36.57 -7.72
C ILE A 333 -3.86 37.49 -6.59
N GLY A 334 -4.51 38.65 -6.40
CA GLY A 334 -4.21 39.56 -5.29
C GLY A 334 -4.36 38.87 -3.93
N SER A 335 -5.42 38.09 -3.76
CA SER A 335 -5.67 37.30 -2.53
C SER A 335 -4.58 36.24 -2.30
N LEU A 336 -4.16 35.52 -3.35
CA LEU A 336 -3.05 34.57 -3.28
C LEU A 336 -1.75 35.25 -2.84
N LEU A 337 -1.38 36.36 -3.47
CA LEU A 337 -0.13 37.06 -3.18
C LEU A 337 -0.13 37.70 -1.79
N ALA A 338 -1.29 38.17 -1.31
CA ALA A 338 -1.48 38.62 0.06
C ALA A 338 -1.22 37.48 1.07
N GLU A 339 -1.80 36.30 0.83
CA GLU A 339 -1.58 35.11 1.66
C GLU A 339 -0.10 34.69 1.68
N LEU A 340 0.54 34.61 0.50
CA LEU A 340 1.95 34.20 0.38
C LEU A 340 2.91 35.16 1.08
N LYS A 341 2.58 36.46 1.14
CA LYS A 341 3.40 37.48 1.79
C LYS A 341 3.01 37.75 3.24
N GLY A 342 1.94 37.14 3.74
CA GLY A 342 1.42 37.37 5.09
C GLY A 342 0.94 38.81 5.32
N ILE A 343 0.39 39.47 4.30
CA ILE A 343 -0.14 40.85 4.38
C ILE A 343 -1.66 40.86 4.14
N PRO A 344 -2.41 41.90 4.60
CA PRO A 344 -3.86 41.94 4.47
C PRO A 344 -4.37 42.05 3.03
N GLU A 345 -3.65 42.79 2.19
CA GLU A 345 -4.01 43.04 0.80
C GLU A 345 -2.74 43.22 -0.03
N PHE A 346 -2.74 42.69 -1.26
CA PHE A 346 -1.65 42.86 -2.21
C PHE A 346 -2.15 43.67 -3.41
N GLN A 347 -1.60 44.87 -3.58
CA GLN A 347 -1.93 45.71 -4.73
C GLN A 347 -1.15 45.23 -5.96
N LEU A 348 -1.89 44.76 -6.97
CA LEU A 348 -1.30 44.33 -8.24
C LEU A 348 -0.74 45.51 -9.04
N PRO A 349 0.32 45.29 -9.85
CA PRO A 349 0.84 46.30 -10.76
C PRO A 349 -0.23 46.83 -11.73
N ALA A 350 -0.11 48.10 -12.14
CA ALA A 350 -1.06 48.74 -13.05
C ALA A 350 -1.20 48.00 -14.40
N GLU A 351 -0.15 47.28 -14.81
CA GLU A 351 -0.11 46.51 -16.05
C GLU A 351 -0.82 45.15 -15.96
N ALA A 352 -1.21 44.69 -14.76
CA ALA A 352 -1.75 43.35 -14.54
C ALA A 352 -3.01 43.07 -15.38
N THR A 353 -3.89 44.07 -15.52
CA THR A 353 -5.08 43.99 -16.39
C THR A 353 -4.70 43.73 -17.85
N ALA A 354 -3.75 44.51 -18.38
CA ALA A 354 -3.33 44.36 -19.77
C ALA A 354 -2.62 43.02 -20.01
N ILE A 355 -1.86 42.51 -19.03
CA ILE A 355 -1.22 41.19 -19.11
C ILE A 355 -2.27 40.08 -19.14
N CYS A 356 -3.22 40.11 -18.21
CA CYS A 356 -4.31 39.13 -18.11
C CYS A 356 -5.13 39.07 -19.41
N GLN A 357 -5.51 40.23 -19.95
CA GLN A 357 -6.22 40.33 -21.23
C GLN A 357 -5.42 39.71 -22.40
N ARG A 358 -4.11 39.97 -22.48
CA ARG A 358 -3.28 39.41 -23.55
C ARG A 358 -3.13 37.88 -23.47
N VAL A 359 -3.14 37.30 -22.27
CA VAL A 359 -3.14 35.82 -22.12
C VAL A 359 -4.47 35.24 -22.59
N ILE A 360 -5.60 35.84 -22.19
CA ILE A 360 -6.95 35.42 -22.60
C ILE A 360 -7.14 35.54 -24.12
N GLU A 361 -6.62 36.60 -24.73
CA GLU A 361 -6.67 36.82 -26.18
C GLU A 361 -5.69 35.94 -26.98
N GLY A 362 -4.89 35.11 -26.32
CA GLY A 362 -3.87 34.27 -26.96
C GLY A 362 -2.69 35.05 -27.55
N LYS A 363 -2.51 36.32 -27.17
CA LYS A 363 -1.36 37.16 -27.58
C LYS A 363 -0.09 36.81 -26.81
N TYR A 364 -0.20 36.10 -25.70
CA TYR A 364 0.89 35.49 -24.95
C TYR A 364 0.67 33.97 -24.83
N PRO A 365 1.69 33.12 -25.08
CA PRO A 365 1.55 31.68 -24.95
C PRO A 365 1.20 31.27 -23.51
N GLY A 366 -0.03 30.82 -23.31
CA GLY A 366 -0.56 30.48 -21.99
C GLY A 366 -2.08 30.35 -21.97
N ALA A 367 -2.62 30.14 -20.77
CA ALA A 367 -4.05 30.07 -20.55
C ALA A 367 -4.39 30.46 -19.10
N ILE A 368 -5.65 30.79 -18.86
CA ILE A 368 -6.21 30.99 -17.53
C ILE A 368 -7.45 30.12 -17.44
N PHE A 369 -7.51 29.23 -16.45
CA PHE A 369 -8.70 28.44 -16.15
C PHE A 369 -9.29 28.91 -14.82
N ILE A 370 -10.61 28.94 -14.76
CA ILE A 370 -11.37 29.34 -13.58
C ILE A 370 -12.37 28.26 -13.21
N ALA A 371 -12.63 28.13 -11.91
CA ALA A 371 -13.73 27.37 -11.35
C ALA A 371 -14.79 28.33 -10.86
N ASN A 372 -16.03 28.20 -11.34
CA ASN A 372 -17.16 29.04 -10.96
C ASN A 372 -18.39 28.18 -10.64
N PRO A 373 -19.31 28.64 -9.76
CA PRO A 373 -20.53 27.88 -9.47
C PRO A 373 -21.34 27.63 -10.74
N GLU A 374 -22.05 26.49 -10.81
CA GLU A 374 -22.96 26.25 -11.92
C GLU A 374 -24.09 27.29 -11.94
N GLY A 375 -24.24 28.00 -13.06
CA GLY A 375 -25.24 29.06 -13.22
C GLY A 375 -24.82 30.46 -12.73
N ASP A 376 -23.65 30.60 -12.10
CA ASP A 376 -23.06 31.90 -11.74
C ASP A 376 -21.71 32.07 -12.44
N ASN A 377 -21.66 32.99 -13.41
CA ASN A 377 -20.43 33.28 -14.17
C ASN A 377 -19.61 34.43 -13.58
N ASP A 378 -20.12 35.15 -12.58
CA ASP A 378 -19.47 36.33 -12.01
C ASP A 378 -18.58 35.97 -10.80
N SER A 379 -18.91 34.88 -10.09
CA SER A 379 -18.15 34.39 -8.93
C SER A 379 -17.06 33.39 -9.31
N ILE A 380 -15.85 33.56 -8.79
CA ILE A 380 -14.73 32.61 -8.97
C ILE A 380 -14.42 31.91 -7.65
N LEU A 381 -14.55 30.58 -7.63
CA LEU A 381 -14.20 29.70 -6.51
C LEU A 381 -12.72 29.32 -6.52
N GLY A 382 -12.08 29.35 -7.68
CA GLY A 382 -10.65 29.12 -7.83
C GLY A 382 -10.17 29.45 -9.24
N LEU A 383 -8.87 29.65 -9.40
CA LEU A 383 -8.23 29.94 -10.68
C LEU A 383 -6.86 29.28 -10.75
N ILE A 384 -6.44 28.98 -11.98
CA ILE A 384 -5.06 28.61 -12.30
C ILE A 384 -4.61 29.35 -13.55
N THR A 385 -3.41 29.90 -13.51
CA THR A 385 -2.78 30.61 -14.62
C THR A 385 -1.54 29.87 -15.07
N LEU A 386 -1.27 29.89 -16.37
CA LEU A 386 -0.13 29.19 -16.94
C LEU A 386 0.47 29.96 -18.12
N THR A 387 1.77 29.77 -18.31
CA THR A 387 2.49 30.23 -19.50
C THR A 387 3.22 29.06 -20.15
N VAL A 388 3.31 29.05 -21.47
CA VAL A 388 4.13 28.09 -22.22
C VAL A 388 5.52 28.68 -22.43
N GLN A 389 6.55 27.92 -22.08
CA GLN A 389 7.95 28.31 -22.15
C GLN A 389 8.71 27.41 -23.12
N GLU A 390 9.55 28.02 -23.96
CA GLU A 390 10.52 27.29 -24.79
C GLU A 390 11.80 27.03 -24.00
N ALA A 391 12.23 25.78 -23.94
CA ALA A 391 13.47 25.40 -23.28
C ALA A 391 14.58 25.17 -24.32
N ILE A 392 15.72 25.84 -24.13
CA ILE A 392 16.90 25.66 -25.00
C ILE A 392 17.70 24.39 -24.67
N HIS A 393 17.59 23.85 -23.45
CA HIS A 393 18.38 22.71 -22.96
C HIS A 393 17.55 21.44 -22.69
N VAL A 394 16.23 21.53 -22.90
CA VAL A 394 15.30 20.40 -22.83
C VAL A 394 14.56 20.44 -24.16
N ALA A 395 14.55 19.35 -24.91
CA ALA A 395 13.87 19.33 -26.20
C ALA A 395 12.37 19.63 -26.01
N GLY A 396 11.88 20.74 -26.57
CA GLY A 396 10.46 21.09 -26.62
C GLY A 396 10.04 22.27 -25.74
N GLN A 397 8.73 22.36 -25.52
CA GLN A 397 8.07 23.34 -24.67
C GLN A 397 7.70 22.72 -23.32
N PHE A 398 7.53 23.56 -22.30
CA PHE A 398 6.91 23.16 -21.03
C PHE A 398 5.91 24.21 -20.57
N VAL A 399 4.91 23.78 -19.80
CA VAL A 399 3.96 24.68 -19.14
C VAL A 399 4.53 25.05 -17.77
N LEU A 400 4.59 26.34 -17.48
CA LEU A 400 4.86 26.88 -16.14
C LEU A 400 3.56 27.38 -15.54
N ILE A 401 3.11 26.74 -14.47
CA ILE A 401 1.99 27.20 -13.63
C ILE A 401 2.50 28.39 -12.81
N GLN A 402 1.85 29.53 -12.97
CA GLN A 402 2.25 30.78 -12.33
C GLN A 402 1.50 30.97 -11.00
N GLU A 403 0.18 30.89 -11.04
CA GLU A 403 -0.69 31.00 -9.89
C GLU A 403 -1.69 29.84 -9.85
N LEU A 404 -1.92 29.29 -8.66
CA LEU A 404 -3.07 28.43 -8.36
C LEU A 404 -3.69 28.93 -7.05
N TRP A 405 -4.93 29.35 -7.13
CA TRP A 405 -5.68 29.86 -6.00
C TRP A 405 -7.04 29.19 -5.92
N VAL A 406 -7.44 28.84 -4.69
CA VAL A 406 -8.78 28.39 -4.36
C VAL A 406 -9.25 29.21 -3.19
N HIS A 407 -10.46 29.76 -3.31
CA HIS A 407 -11.09 30.53 -2.25
C HIS A 407 -11.06 29.72 -0.94
N PRO A 408 -10.65 30.32 0.20
CA PRO A 408 -10.43 29.58 1.46
C PRO A 408 -11.59 28.66 1.86
N ASP A 409 -12.83 29.12 1.69
CA ASP A 409 -14.05 28.37 2.04
C ASP A 409 -14.33 27.15 1.14
N HIS A 410 -13.63 27.04 0.01
CA HIS A 410 -13.86 26.00 -1.00
C HIS A 410 -12.66 25.06 -1.17
N ARG A 411 -11.60 25.19 -0.35
CA ARG A 411 -10.37 24.37 -0.46
C ARG A 411 -10.60 22.87 -0.26
N SER A 412 -11.67 22.47 0.40
CA SER A 412 -12.05 21.05 0.60
C SER A 412 -12.87 20.45 -0.55
N GLN A 413 -13.17 21.20 -1.61
CA GLN A 413 -14.10 20.79 -2.69
C GLN A 413 -13.38 20.24 -3.94
N ASN A 414 -12.12 19.79 -3.82
CA ASN A 414 -11.28 19.28 -4.93
C ASN A 414 -11.06 20.26 -6.10
N ILE A 415 -11.38 21.55 -5.94
CA ILE A 415 -11.26 22.56 -7.00
C ILE A 415 -9.83 22.67 -7.52
N GLY A 416 -8.84 22.70 -6.62
CA GLY A 416 -7.43 22.80 -7.02
C GLY A 416 -6.95 21.62 -7.87
N GLU A 417 -7.39 20.40 -7.56
CA GLU A 417 -7.05 19.20 -8.33
C GLU A 417 -7.70 19.24 -9.73
N ASN A 418 -8.96 19.65 -9.80
CA ASN A 418 -9.67 19.76 -11.08
C ASN A 418 -9.10 20.90 -11.95
N LEU A 419 -8.59 22.00 -11.36
CA LEU A 419 -7.87 23.05 -12.09
C LEU A 419 -6.54 22.55 -12.65
N ILE A 420 -5.79 21.74 -11.90
CA ILE A 420 -4.58 21.08 -12.40
C ILE A 420 -4.90 20.13 -13.55
N GLN A 421 -6.01 19.39 -13.47
CA GLN A 421 -6.46 18.52 -14.56
C GLN A 421 -6.76 19.32 -15.84
N ALA A 422 -7.35 20.52 -15.75
CA ALA A 422 -7.56 21.39 -16.91
C ALA A 422 -6.23 21.84 -17.55
N VAL A 423 -5.19 22.09 -16.74
CA VAL A 423 -3.84 22.37 -17.24
C VAL A 423 -3.22 21.16 -17.96
N GLU A 424 -3.44 19.96 -17.44
CA GLU A 424 -2.99 18.72 -18.09
C GLU A 424 -3.65 18.52 -19.45
N THR A 425 -4.97 18.71 -19.54
CA THR A 425 -5.71 18.65 -20.80
C THR A 425 -5.17 19.67 -21.79
N TYR A 426 -4.97 20.91 -21.37
CA TYR A 426 -4.37 21.95 -22.21
C TYR A 426 -2.98 21.56 -22.71
N ALA A 427 -2.10 21.08 -21.82
CA ALA A 427 -0.75 20.67 -22.20
C ALA A 427 -0.76 19.51 -23.21
N HIS A 428 -1.64 18.52 -23.02
CA HIS A 428 -1.81 17.42 -23.98
C HIS A 428 -2.28 17.92 -25.36
N GLU A 429 -3.26 18.82 -25.41
CA GLU A 429 -3.75 19.42 -26.66
C GLU A 429 -2.66 20.22 -27.41
N GLN A 430 -1.71 20.81 -26.67
CA GLN A 430 -0.57 21.52 -27.23
C GLN A 430 0.66 20.62 -27.50
N GLY A 431 0.56 19.30 -27.24
CA GLY A 431 1.68 18.37 -27.41
C GLY A 431 2.82 18.57 -26.40
N ILE A 432 2.55 19.22 -25.27
CA ILE A 432 3.52 19.53 -24.22
C ILE A 432 3.50 18.39 -23.18
N SER A 433 4.67 17.81 -22.92
CA SER A 433 4.82 16.65 -22.02
C SER A 433 5.29 17.00 -20.61
N ARG A 434 5.36 18.28 -20.26
CA ARG A 434 5.96 18.74 -19.00
C ARG A 434 5.24 19.95 -18.42
N LEU A 435 4.87 19.84 -17.15
CA LEU A 435 4.40 20.93 -16.31
C LEU A 435 5.46 21.26 -15.25
N GLU A 436 5.57 22.53 -14.87
CA GLU A 436 6.39 23.00 -13.76
C GLU A 436 5.63 24.00 -12.90
N VAL A 437 6.01 24.08 -11.62
CA VAL A 437 5.50 25.07 -10.69
C VAL A 437 6.59 25.49 -9.71
N CYS A 438 6.65 26.78 -9.40
CA CYS A 438 7.48 27.30 -8.31
C CYS A 438 6.72 27.16 -6.99
N LEU A 439 7.41 26.75 -5.93
CA LEU A 439 6.82 26.72 -4.60
C LEU A 439 7.13 28.00 -3.82
N PRO A 440 6.29 28.37 -2.84
CA PRO A 440 6.64 29.41 -1.89
C PRO A 440 7.90 29.02 -1.09
N THR A 441 8.51 29.99 -0.42
CA THR A 441 9.70 29.72 0.42
C THR A 441 9.34 28.80 1.60
N HIS A 442 10.33 28.09 2.16
CA HIS A 442 10.14 27.23 3.33
C HIS A 442 9.62 27.97 4.58
N GLU A 443 9.73 29.30 4.61
CA GLU A 443 9.20 30.16 5.68
C GLU A 443 7.68 30.37 5.57
N PHE A 444 7.06 30.02 4.44
CA PHE A 444 5.62 30.11 4.28
C PHE A 444 4.92 29.11 5.22
N PRO A 445 4.01 29.54 6.12
CA PRO A 445 3.45 28.68 7.16
C PRO A 445 2.73 27.41 6.67
N ARG A 446 2.26 27.40 5.42
CA ARG A 446 1.58 26.27 4.79
C ARG A 446 2.43 25.57 3.74
N PHE A 447 3.75 25.78 3.71
CA PHE A 447 4.67 25.19 2.74
C PHE A 447 4.47 23.68 2.62
N SER A 448 4.44 22.94 3.74
CA SER A 448 4.25 21.49 3.72
C SER A 448 2.93 21.06 3.09
N ASN A 449 1.85 21.82 3.29
CA ASN A 449 0.54 21.53 2.68
C ASN A 449 0.56 21.80 1.18
N THR A 450 1.19 22.90 0.75
CA THR A 450 1.33 23.26 -0.67
C THR A 450 2.22 22.25 -1.41
N HIS A 451 3.36 21.88 -0.82
CA HIS A 451 4.27 20.86 -1.36
C HIS A 451 3.55 19.51 -1.49
N HIS A 452 2.85 19.07 -0.43
CA HIS A 452 2.07 17.84 -0.43
C HIS A 452 0.94 17.85 -1.47
N PHE A 453 0.25 18.98 -1.66
CA PHE A 453 -0.79 19.13 -2.68
C PHE A 453 -0.23 18.84 -4.09
N TYR A 454 0.88 19.46 -4.47
CA TYR A 454 1.49 19.23 -5.78
C TYR A 454 2.03 17.79 -5.91
N GLN A 455 2.59 17.20 -4.84
CA GLN A 455 2.98 15.78 -4.83
C GLN A 455 1.78 14.85 -5.06
N LYS A 456 0.63 15.13 -4.42
CA LYS A 456 -0.62 14.38 -4.64
C LYS A 456 -1.10 14.50 -6.09
N SER A 457 -0.94 15.68 -6.69
CA SER A 457 -1.24 15.94 -8.10
C SER A 457 -0.20 15.38 -9.08
N GLY A 458 0.83 14.65 -8.61
CA GLY A 458 1.81 13.97 -9.45
C GLY A 458 3.03 14.79 -9.84
N PHE A 459 3.30 15.89 -9.14
CA PHE A 459 4.55 16.64 -9.29
C PHE A 459 5.66 16.05 -8.41
N GLU A 460 6.91 16.10 -8.88
CA GLU A 460 8.14 15.69 -8.21
C GLU A 460 9.08 16.89 -8.02
N ASP A 461 9.97 16.84 -7.02
CA ASP A 461 10.94 17.90 -6.76
C ASP A 461 11.94 18.05 -7.91
N PHE A 462 12.12 19.29 -8.39
CA PHE A 462 13.00 19.66 -9.50
C PHE A 462 13.74 20.97 -9.17
N GLY A 463 14.65 20.91 -8.18
CA GLY A 463 15.40 22.07 -7.70
C GLY A 463 14.51 23.05 -6.94
N PRO A 464 14.50 24.37 -7.24
CA PRO A 464 13.61 25.34 -6.60
C PRO A 464 12.14 25.25 -7.08
N ARG A 465 11.85 24.29 -7.98
CA ARG A 465 10.55 24.05 -8.59
C ARG A 465 10.13 22.61 -8.32
N MET A 466 8.86 22.32 -8.58
CA MET A 466 8.40 20.97 -8.83
C MET A 466 8.05 20.81 -10.31
N ARG A 467 8.18 19.60 -10.85
CA ARG A 467 7.72 19.28 -12.21
C ARG A 467 6.80 18.08 -12.23
N LYS A 468 5.93 18.00 -13.24
CA LYS A 468 5.15 16.81 -13.57
C LYS A 468 5.41 16.45 -15.03
N LEU A 469 5.81 15.20 -15.28
CA LEU A 469 5.91 14.66 -16.63
C LEU A 469 4.55 14.08 -17.03
N LEU A 470 4.02 14.54 -18.16
CA LEU A 470 2.81 14.01 -18.76
C LEU A 470 3.24 12.89 -19.72
N GLY A 471 2.69 11.69 -19.52
CA GLY A 471 3.01 10.53 -20.35
C GLY A 471 2.83 10.87 -21.82
N SER A 472 3.78 10.47 -22.65
CA SER A 472 3.71 10.70 -24.10
C SER A 472 2.55 9.90 -24.68
N SER A 473 1.45 10.55 -25.01
CA SER A 473 0.53 10.10 -26.06
C SER A 473 1.22 10.32 -27.41
N ILE A 474 2.27 9.56 -27.68
CA ILE A 474 2.78 9.36 -29.03
C ILE A 474 1.98 8.20 -29.60
N THR A 475 0.87 8.54 -30.22
CA THR A 475 0.28 7.69 -31.25
C THR A 475 1.22 7.77 -32.45
N ILE A 476 1.91 6.67 -32.76
CA ILE A 476 2.43 6.42 -34.12
C ILE A 476 1.46 5.46 -34.78
#